data_AF-A0A6J4KMM7-F1
#
_entry.id   AF-A0A6J4KMM7-F1
#
_cell.length_a   1.000
_cell.length_b   1.000
_cell.length_c   1.000
_cell.angle_alpha   90.00
_cell.angle_beta   90.00
_cell.angle_gamma   90.00
#
_symmetry.space_group_name_H-M   'P 1'
#
loop_
_entity.id
_entity.type
_entity.pdbx_description
1 polymer ?
#
loop_
_entity_poly.entity_id
_entity_poly.type
_entity_poly.pdbx_seq_one_letter_code
_entity_poly.pdbx_strand_id
1 'polypeptide(L)'
;MRLLLPLLLTGLLATGCSETRQAVGNASDCARLAADVARTGLDGVPTAEEAEQAVDRLDRRVQELDEGEVRDAATTLRDRLRELQEAARSADPAAVRSAAAQARDAARDTAAACGLPTDQFVG
;
A
#
# COMPACT_ATOMS: atom_id res chain seq x y z
N MET A 1 41.81 34.66 33.75
CA MET A 1 40.71 34.46 34.70
C MET A 1 39.70 33.49 34.10
N ARG A 2 39.38 32.43 34.86
CA ARG A 2 38.34 31.42 34.60
C ARG A 2 36.94 32.03 34.70
N LEU A 3 36.01 31.48 33.92
CA LEU A 3 34.64 31.02 34.26
C LEU A 3 33.97 30.64 32.91
N LEU A 4 33.85 29.38 32.47
CA LEU A 4 32.99 28.29 32.98
C LEU A 4 31.57 28.77 33.33
N LEU A 5 30.58 28.50 32.48
CA LEU A 5 29.37 27.72 32.78
C LEU A 5 28.44 27.63 31.55
N PRO A 6 27.53 26.64 31.47
CA PRO A 6 27.33 25.78 30.31
C PRO A 6 25.84 25.77 29.91
N LEU A 7 25.46 24.82 29.03
CA LEU A 7 24.17 24.12 29.03
C LEU A 7 22.95 24.89 29.56
N LEU A 8 22.02 25.24 28.66
CA LEU A 8 20.58 25.15 28.95
C LEU A 8 19.76 25.22 27.66
N LEU A 9 18.74 24.35 27.62
CA LEU A 9 17.62 24.26 26.66
C LEU A 9 17.73 23.21 25.54
N THR A 10 18.10 21.99 25.94
CA THR A 10 17.22 20.84 25.72
C THR A 10 15.80 21.17 26.15
N GLY A 11 14.84 21.25 25.22
CA GLY A 11 13.43 21.31 25.54
C GLY A 11 12.54 21.77 24.40
N LEU A 12 12.16 20.85 23.49
CA LEU A 12 10.91 20.88 22.69
C LEU A 12 10.76 19.69 21.72
N LEU A 13 11.24 18.47 22.06
CA LEU A 13 11.12 17.29 21.17
C LEU A 13 10.20 16.18 21.73
N ALA A 14 9.38 16.46 22.75
CA ALA A 14 8.56 15.42 23.39
C ALA A 14 7.12 15.33 22.87
N THR A 15 6.64 16.27 22.06
CA THR A 15 5.23 16.30 21.59
C THR A 15 5.03 15.84 20.14
N GLY A 16 6.09 15.61 19.36
CA GLY A 16 6.00 15.20 17.94
C GLY A 16 6.37 13.74 17.66
N CYS A 17 6.74 12.96 18.68
CA CYS A 17 7.19 11.57 18.48
C CYS A 17 6.05 10.64 18.00
N SER A 18 4.79 10.93 18.34
CA SER A 18 3.65 10.15 17.85
C SER A 18 3.38 10.41 16.37
N GLU A 19 3.34 11.67 15.95
CA GLU A 19 3.14 12.05 14.55
C GLU A 19 4.30 11.56 13.67
N THR A 20 5.54 11.67 14.16
CA THR A 20 6.71 11.17 13.44
C THR A 20 6.71 9.64 13.36
N ARG A 21 6.35 8.92 14.43
CA ARG A 21 6.23 7.45 14.38
C ARG A 21 5.10 6.99 13.48
N GLN A 22 3.97 7.68 13.47
CA GLN A 22 2.83 7.36 12.62
C GLN A 22 3.17 7.63 11.14
N ALA A 23 3.85 8.72 10.83
CA ALA A 23 4.35 8.99 9.48
C ALA A 23 5.37 7.93 9.02
N VAL A 24 6.28 7.50 9.90
CA VAL A 24 7.26 6.44 9.60
C VAL A 24 6.58 5.06 9.45
N GLY A 25 5.57 4.76 10.28
CA GLY A 25 4.74 3.56 10.17
C GLY A 25 4.05 3.50 8.81
N ASN A 26 3.31 4.55 8.46
CA ASN A 26 2.63 4.68 7.17
C ASN A 26 3.60 4.55 5.99
N ALA A 27 4.79 5.16 6.05
CA ALA A 27 5.78 5.05 4.98
C ALA A 27 6.32 3.62 4.82
N SER A 28 6.63 2.94 5.93
CA SER A 28 7.05 1.52 5.92
C SER A 28 5.95 0.62 5.37
N ASP A 29 4.71 0.87 5.78
CA ASP A 29 3.56 0.07 5.37
C ASP A 29 3.22 0.27 3.89
N CYS A 30 3.28 1.51 3.41
CA CYS A 30 3.16 1.82 1.99
C CYS A 30 4.27 1.18 1.15
N ALA A 31 5.52 1.14 1.65
CA ALA A 31 6.61 0.47 0.95
C ALA A 31 6.39 -1.05 0.85
N ARG A 32 5.89 -1.68 1.92
CA ARG A 32 5.55 -3.11 1.90
C ARG A 32 4.36 -3.39 0.99
N LEU A 33 3.33 -2.54 1.04
CA LEU A 33 2.16 -2.65 0.19
C LEU A 33 2.53 -2.51 -1.29
N ALA A 34 3.36 -1.52 -1.65
CA ALA A 34 3.91 -1.37 -3.00
C ALA A 34 4.67 -2.63 -3.44
N ALA A 35 5.53 -3.20 -2.58
CA ALA A 35 6.26 -4.43 -2.89
C ALA A 35 5.34 -5.67 -3.05
N ASP A 36 4.22 -5.71 -2.33
CA ASP A 36 3.22 -6.78 -2.46
C ASP A 36 2.40 -6.61 -3.76
N VAL A 37 2.08 -5.36 -4.14
CA VAL A 37 1.37 -4.98 -5.36
C VAL A 37 2.22 -5.17 -6.62
N ALA A 38 3.50 -4.82 -6.59
CA ALA A 38 4.42 -5.08 -7.70
C ALA A 38 4.52 -6.56 -8.09
N ARG A 39 4.29 -7.47 -7.11
CA ARG A 39 4.28 -8.92 -7.32
C ARG A 39 2.97 -9.47 -7.86
N THR A 40 1.98 -8.62 -8.12
CA THR A 40 0.66 -9.04 -8.63
C THR A 40 0.62 -9.15 -10.14
N GLY A 41 1.60 -8.60 -10.86
CA GLY A 41 1.61 -8.61 -12.33
C GLY A 41 0.61 -7.66 -12.96
N LEU A 42 0.15 -6.63 -12.23
CA LEU A 42 -0.82 -5.64 -12.73
C LEU A 42 -0.32 -4.78 -13.90
N ASP A 43 0.99 -4.73 -14.15
CA ASP A 43 1.57 -4.18 -15.38
C ASP A 43 1.13 -4.94 -16.64
N GLY A 44 0.83 -6.23 -16.49
CA GLY A 44 0.21 -7.09 -17.48
C GLY A 44 -1.21 -7.49 -17.09
N VAL A 45 -1.68 -8.61 -17.65
CA VAL A 45 -2.91 -9.27 -17.18
C VAL A 45 -2.47 -10.48 -16.37
N PRO A 46 -2.66 -10.49 -15.04
CA PRO A 46 -2.23 -11.61 -14.22
C PRO A 46 -3.11 -12.84 -14.47
N THR A 47 -2.50 -14.01 -14.26
CA THR A 47 -3.18 -15.30 -14.24
C THR A 47 -4.07 -15.44 -12.99
N ALA A 48 -4.98 -16.41 -13.00
CA ALA A 48 -5.83 -16.69 -11.84
C ALA A 48 -5.02 -17.02 -10.57
N GLU A 49 -3.90 -17.75 -10.72
CA GLU A 49 -3.01 -18.12 -9.63
C GLU A 49 -2.23 -16.92 -9.10
N GLU A 50 -1.76 -16.01 -9.97
CA GLU A 50 -1.11 -14.76 -9.56
C GLU A 50 -2.09 -13.84 -8.82
N ALA A 51 -3.32 -13.72 -9.31
CA ALA A 51 -4.38 -12.95 -8.66
C ALA A 51 -4.76 -13.55 -7.28
N GLU A 52 -4.83 -14.89 -7.17
CA GLU A 52 -5.05 -15.57 -5.89
C GLU A 52 -3.97 -15.27 -4.86
N GLN A 53 -2.71 -15.46 -5.24
CA GLN A 53 -1.59 -15.16 -4.36
C GLN A 53 -1.51 -13.67 -3.99
N ALA A 54 -1.92 -12.79 -4.90
CA ALA A 54 -2.02 -11.35 -4.66
C ALA A 54 -3.07 -11.04 -3.57
N VAL A 55 -4.27 -11.62 -3.69
CA VAL A 55 -5.33 -11.48 -2.69
C VAL A 55 -4.85 -11.96 -1.32
N ASP A 56 -4.24 -13.13 -1.22
CA ASP A 56 -3.76 -13.70 0.05
C ASP A 56 -2.67 -12.85 0.73
N ARG A 57 -1.83 -12.18 -0.07
CA ARG A 57 -0.84 -11.22 0.45
C ARG A 57 -1.51 -9.95 0.92
N LEU A 58 -2.38 -9.36 0.09
CA LEU A 58 -3.08 -8.12 0.45
C LEU A 58 -4.02 -8.31 1.64
N ASP A 59 -4.68 -9.45 1.80
CA ASP A 59 -5.55 -9.71 2.94
C ASP A 59 -4.78 -9.65 4.27
N ARG A 60 -3.57 -10.22 4.29
CA ARG A 60 -2.67 -10.13 5.45
C ARG A 60 -2.18 -8.70 5.65
N ARG A 61 -1.76 -8.04 4.57
CA ARG A 61 -1.28 -6.65 4.62
C ARG A 61 -2.35 -5.70 5.18
N VAL A 62 -3.58 -5.77 4.70
CA VAL A 62 -4.71 -4.93 5.13
C VAL A 62 -5.04 -5.08 6.61
N GLN A 63 -4.80 -6.27 7.19
CA GLN A 63 -4.98 -6.50 8.63
C GLN A 63 -3.84 -5.91 9.48
N GLU A 64 -2.66 -5.71 8.88
CA GLU A 64 -1.50 -5.10 9.53
C GLU A 64 -1.50 -3.57 9.42
N LEU A 65 -2.31 -2.99 8.52
CA LEU A 65 -2.44 -1.55 8.36
C LEU A 65 -3.29 -0.94 9.47
N ASP A 66 -2.84 0.20 9.99
CA ASP A 66 -3.64 1.05 10.88
C ASP A 66 -4.89 1.58 10.15
N GLU A 67 -5.94 1.93 10.90
CA GLU A 67 -7.16 2.49 10.33
C GLU A 67 -6.91 3.84 9.64
N GLY A 68 -7.49 4.02 8.45
CA GLY A 68 -7.35 5.25 7.68
C GLY A 68 -7.34 5.02 6.17
N GLU A 69 -7.04 6.10 5.44
CA GLU A 69 -7.15 6.16 3.97
C GLU A 69 -6.33 5.07 3.25
N VAL A 70 -5.12 4.76 3.73
CA VAL A 70 -4.28 3.70 3.13
C VAL A 70 -4.91 2.32 3.29
N ARG A 71 -5.52 2.03 4.45
CA ARG A 71 -6.22 0.75 4.69
C ARG A 71 -7.48 0.63 3.84
N ASP A 72 -8.24 1.71 3.68
CA ASP A 72 -9.45 1.73 2.87
C ASP A 72 -9.12 1.54 1.38
N ALA A 73 -8.09 2.21 0.89
CA ALA A 73 -7.60 2.05 -0.49
C ALA A 73 -7.05 0.63 -0.73
N ALA A 74 -6.23 0.11 0.19
CA ALA A 74 -5.71 -1.25 0.12
C ALA A 74 -6.81 -2.32 0.17
N THR A 75 -7.86 -2.10 0.97
CA THR A 75 -9.06 -2.94 1.02
C THR A 75 -9.77 -2.96 -0.32
N THR A 76 -9.97 -1.79 -0.92
CA THR A 76 -10.56 -1.66 -2.25
C THR A 76 -9.74 -2.39 -3.32
N LEU A 77 -8.42 -2.21 -3.30
CA LEU A 77 -7.50 -2.91 -4.22
C LEU A 77 -7.60 -4.43 -4.08
N ARG A 78 -7.59 -4.94 -2.85
CA ARG A 78 -7.77 -6.37 -2.58
C ARG A 78 -9.09 -6.88 -3.17
N ASP A 79 -10.18 -6.16 -2.99
CA ASP A 79 -11.49 -6.59 -3.48
C ASP A 79 -11.54 -6.60 -5.02
N ARG A 80 -10.89 -5.63 -5.70
CA ARG A 80 -10.72 -5.69 -7.17
C ARG A 80 -9.84 -6.84 -7.64
N LEU A 81 -8.83 -7.22 -6.86
CA LEU A 81 -8.02 -8.41 -7.16
C LEU A 81 -8.83 -9.71 -6.98
N ARG A 82 -9.78 -9.77 -6.04
CA ARG A 82 -10.73 -10.89 -5.92
C ARG A 82 -11.66 -10.97 -7.13
N GLU A 83 -12.22 -9.85 -7.56
CA GLU A 83 -13.03 -9.80 -8.79
C GLU A 83 -12.22 -10.26 -10.02
N LEU A 84 -10.95 -9.87 -10.10
CA LEU A 84 -10.04 -10.32 -11.16
C LEU A 84 -9.75 -11.82 -11.08
N GLN A 85 -9.53 -12.37 -9.88
CA GLN A 85 -9.36 -13.80 -9.67
C GLN A 85 -10.60 -14.57 -10.13
N GLU A 86 -11.81 -14.11 -9.77
CA GLU A 86 -13.07 -14.73 -10.18
C GLU A 86 -13.27 -14.66 -11.70
N ALA A 87 -12.98 -13.52 -12.32
CA ALA A 87 -13.03 -13.36 -13.77
C ALA A 87 -12.00 -14.25 -14.49
N ALA A 88 -10.80 -14.41 -13.93
CA ALA A 88 -9.78 -15.29 -14.49
C ALA A 88 -10.20 -16.76 -14.41
N ARG A 89 -10.89 -17.16 -13.32
CA ARG A 89 -11.45 -18.51 -13.16
C ARG A 89 -12.61 -18.80 -14.11
N SER A 90 -13.41 -17.80 -14.47
CA SER A 90 -14.51 -17.96 -15.43
C SER A 90 -14.05 -18.04 -16.89
N ALA A 91 -12.77 -17.75 -17.15
CA ALA A 91 -12.14 -17.74 -18.47
C ALA A 91 -12.83 -16.79 -19.48
N ASP A 92 -13.56 -15.77 -19.02
CA ASP A 92 -14.15 -14.72 -19.86
C ASP A 92 -13.13 -13.60 -20.13
N PRO A 93 -12.62 -13.46 -21.37
CA PRO A 93 -11.60 -12.46 -21.67
C PRO A 93 -12.08 -11.00 -21.57
N ALA A 94 -13.39 -10.75 -21.70
CA ALA A 94 -13.95 -9.41 -21.50
C ALA A 94 -14.02 -9.07 -20.00
N ALA A 95 -14.47 -10.02 -19.18
CA ALA A 95 -14.51 -9.87 -17.73
C ALA A 95 -13.10 -9.67 -17.15
N VAL A 96 -12.13 -10.48 -17.57
CA VAL A 96 -10.73 -10.37 -17.11
C VAL A 96 -10.14 -9.00 -17.42
N ARG A 97 -10.35 -8.50 -18.65
CA ARG A 97 -9.84 -7.16 -19.03
C ARG A 97 -10.47 -6.05 -18.21
N SER A 98 -11.79 -6.13 -17.96
CA SER A 98 -12.50 -5.16 -17.14
C SER A 98 -12.02 -5.17 -15.68
N ALA A 99 -11.90 -6.36 -15.08
CA ALA A 99 -11.44 -6.51 -13.71
C ALA A 99 -9.98 -6.09 -13.53
N ALA A 100 -9.11 -6.39 -14.51
CA ALA A 100 -7.71 -5.95 -14.48
C ALA A 100 -7.59 -4.43 -14.57
N ALA A 101 -8.42 -3.76 -15.39
CA ALA A 101 -8.45 -2.30 -15.44
C ALA A 101 -8.88 -1.70 -14.08
N GLN A 102 -9.94 -2.24 -13.48
CA GLN A 102 -10.41 -1.78 -12.17
C GLN A 102 -9.37 -2.01 -11.05
N ALA A 103 -8.66 -3.14 -11.09
CA ALA A 103 -7.57 -3.41 -10.14
C ALA A 103 -6.41 -2.43 -10.31
N ARG A 104 -6.06 -2.03 -11.55
CA ARG A 104 -5.05 -0.98 -11.79
C ARG A 104 -5.50 0.38 -11.31
N ASP A 105 -6.76 0.74 -11.51
CA ASP A 105 -7.32 1.99 -11.01
C ASP A 105 -7.28 2.02 -9.47
N ALA A 106 -7.67 0.94 -8.80
CA ALA A 106 -7.55 0.83 -7.35
C ALA A 106 -6.08 0.87 -6.87
N ALA A 107 -5.14 0.33 -7.65
CA ALA A 107 -3.71 0.42 -7.35
C ALA A 107 -3.20 1.86 -7.46
N ARG A 108 -3.71 2.66 -8.42
CA ARG A 108 -3.43 4.10 -8.50
C ARG A 108 -3.94 4.85 -7.29
N ASP A 109 -5.17 4.57 -6.87
CA ASP A 109 -5.76 5.22 -5.70
C ASP A 109 -4.99 4.86 -4.42
N THR A 110 -4.54 3.62 -4.31
CA THR A 110 -3.69 3.16 -3.20
C THR A 110 -2.32 3.85 -3.23
N ALA A 111 -1.71 3.98 -4.41
CA ALA A 111 -0.46 4.72 -4.56
C ALA A 111 -0.63 6.20 -4.17
N ALA A 112 -1.74 6.83 -4.56
CA ALA A 112 -2.06 8.21 -4.20
C ALA A 112 -2.24 8.38 -2.69
N ALA A 113 -2.96 7.47 -2.02
CA ALA A 113 -3.09 7.44 -0.56
C ALA A 113 -1.73 7.30 0.15
N CYS A 114 -0.79 6.59 -0.49
CA CYS A 114 0.59 6.44 -0.04
C CYS A 114 1.52 7.60 -0.42
N GLY A 115 1.05 8.58 -1.21
CA GLY A 115 1.89 9.65 -1.76
C GLY A 115 2.97 9.16 -2.73
N LEU A 116 2.77 8.00 -3.36
CA LEU A 116 3.70 7.35 -4.27
C LEU A 116 3.25 7.51 -5.74
N PRO A 117 4.18 7.67 -6.70
CA PRO A 117 3.86 7.53 -8.11
C PRO A 117 3.36 6.11 -8.42
N THR A 118 2.31 6.00 -9.24
CA THR A 118 1.71 4.70 -9.58
C THR A 118 2.73 3.73 -10.18
N ASP A 119 3.60 4.19 -11.09
CA ASP A 119 4.57 3.31 -11.75
C ASP A 119 5.52 2.64 -10.74
N GLN A 120 5.89 3.35 -9.66
CA GLN A 120 6.72 2.78 -8.57
C GLN A 120 5.93 1.83 -7.65
N PHE A 121 4.60 1.86 -7.72
CA PHE A 121 3.72 1.07 -6.87
C PHE A 121 3.29 -0.24 -7.53
N VAL A 122 3.08 -0.24 -8.85
CA VAL A 122 2.67 -1.42 -9.62
C VAL A 122 3.83 -2.25 -10.18
N GLY A 123 5.06 -1.70 -10.15
CA GLY A 123 6.32 -2.44 -10.31
C GLY A 123 6.95 -2.35 -11.67
#